data_AF-A0A2A4YVV7-F1
#
_entry.id   AF-A0A2A4YVV7-F1
#
_cell.length_a   1.000
_cell.length_b   1.000
_cell.length_c   1.000
_cell.angle_alpha   90.00
_cell.angle_beta   90.00
_cell.angle_gamma   90.00
#
_symmetry.space_group_name_H-M   'P 1'
#
loop_
_entity.id
_entity.type
_entity.pdbx_description
1 polymer ?
#
loop_
_entity_poly.entity_id
_entity_poly.type
_entity_poly.pdbx_seq_one_letter_code
_entity_poly.pdbx_strand_id
1 'polypeptide(L)' 'MKRIAGLYKIEKGIRGSPTDIRRAARQEEAKPLFKALHKWLDAQLAQIPRKSVLAGLYAMPSIE' A
#
# COMPACT_ATOMS: atom_id res chain seq x y z
N MET A 1 -0.78 -2.39 12.02
CA MET A 1 -0.68 -3.80 11.56
C MET A 1 -1.89 -4.32 10.78
N LYS A 2 -3.14 -3.97 11.12
CA LYS A 2 -4.35 -4.51 10.45
C LYS A 2 -4.39 -4.35 8.91
N ARG A 3 -3.85 -3.24 8.36
CA ARG A 3 -3.85 -2.96 6.91
C ARG A 3 -2.92 -3.89 6.12
N ILE A 4 -1.69 -4.08 6.60
CA ILE A 4 -0.71 -5.00 5.97
C ILE A 4 -1.17 -6.45 6.10
N ALA A 5 -1.72 -6.83 7.26
CA ALA A 5 -2.30 -8.15 7.46
C ALA A 5 -3.47 -8.44 6.48
N GLY A 6 -4.29 -7.42 6.18
CA GLY A 6 -5.36 -7.52 5.18
C GLY A 6 -4.84 -7.83 3.79
N LEU A 7 -3.74 -7.18 3.36
CA LEU A 7 -3.10 -7.45 2.07
C LEU A 7 -2.59 -8.89 1.96
N TYR A 8 -1.92 -9.40 3.00
CA TYR A 8 -1.46 -10.79 3.02
C TYR A 8 -2.60 -11.80 3.00
N LYS A 9 -3.76 -11.48 3.59
CA LYS A 9 -4.94 -12.34 3.53
C LYS A 9 -5.46 -12.45 2.10
N ILE A 10 -5.52 -11.34 1.36
CA ILE A 10 -5.94 -11.31 -0.05
C ILE A 10 -4.97 -12.14 -0.90
N GLU A 11 -3.66 -11.88 -0.79
CA GLU A 11 -2.64 -12.60 -1.56
C GLU A 11 -2.64 -14.11 -1.27
N LYS A 12 -2.91 -14.51 -0.02
CA LYS A 12 -3.06 -15.92 0.33
C LYS A 12 -4.29 -16.54 -0.34
N GLY A 13 -5.39 -15.81 -0.46
CA GLY A 13 -6.64 -16.28 -1.07
C GLY A 13 -6.57 -16.47 -2.59
N ILE A 14 -5.76 -15.65 -3.28
CA ILE A 14 -5.64 -15.69 -4.74
C ILE A 14 -4.39 -16.46 -5.23
N ARG A 15 -3.65 -17.08 -4.31
CA ARG A 15 -2.44 -17.83 -4.64
C ARG A 15 -2.82 -19.08 -5.44
N GLY A 16 -2.19 -19.26 -6.60
CA GLY A 16 -2.48 -20.37 -7.51
C GLY A 16 -3.65 -20.11 -8.47
N SER A 17 -4.39 -19.00 -8.30
CA SER A 17 -5.46 -18.62 -9.24
C SER A 17 -4.88 -18.14 -10.58
N PRO A 18 -5.66 -18.25 -11.68
CA PRO A 18 -5.37 -17.63 -12.96
C PRO A 18 -5.01 -16.13 -12.88
N THR A 19 -4.24 -15.64 -13.84
CA THR A 19 -3.67 -14.28 -13.85
C THR A 19 -4.73 -13.18 -13.83
N ASP A 20 -5.82 -13.38 -14.56
CA ASP A 20 -7.01 -12.53 -14.63
C ASP A 20 -7.73 -12.43 -13.29
N ILE A 21 -7.97 -13.56 -12.62
CA ILE A 21 -8.59 -13.59 -11.28
C ILE A 21 -7.71 -12.88 -10.26
N ARG A 22 -6.40 -13.14 -10.28
CA ARG A 22 -5.45 -12.42 -9.40
C ARG A 22 -5.48 -10.91 -9.65
N ARG A 23 -5.62 -10.49 -10.92
CA ARG A 23 -5.69 -9.07 -11.28
C ARG A 23 -6.98 -8.43 -10.79
N ALA A 24 -8.12 -9.08 -11.02
CA ALA A 24 -9.43 -8.59 -10.57
C ALA A 24 -9.47 -8.41 -9.05
N ALA A 25 -9.11 -9.45 -8.29
CA ALA A 25 -9.08 -9.41 -6.83
C ALA A 25 -8.14 -8.32 -6.28
N ARG A 26 -6.97 -8.09 -6.89
CA ARG A 26 -6.09 -6.98 -6.49
C ARG A 26 -6.71 -5.62 -6.74
N GLN A 27 -7.41 -5.44 -7.86
CA GLN A 27 -8.05 -4.17 -8.19
C GLN A 27 -9.25 -3.88 -7.28
N GLU A 28 -10.03 -4.90 -6.94
CA GLU A 28 -11.24 -4.76 -6.12
C GLU A 28 -10.91 -4.69 -4.63
N GLU A 29 -10.07 -5.59 -4.14
CA GLU A 29 -9.86 -5.79 -2.70
C GLU A 29 -8.57 -5.14 -2.19
N ALA A 30 -7.46 -5.26 -2.92
CA ALA A 30 -6.16 -4.77 -2.46
C ALA A 30 -5.97 -3.27 -2.69
N LYS A 31 -6.46 -2.72 -3.81
CA LYS A 31 -6.37 -1.30 -4.17
C LYS A 31 -6.89 -0.34 -3.09
N PRO A 32 -8.09 -0.53 -2.49
CA PRO A 32 -8.55 0.37 -1.42
C PRO A 32 -7.67 0.27 -0.16
N LEU A 33 -7.12 -0.90 0.16
CA LEU A 33 -6.21 -1.08 1.30
C LEU A 33 -4.87 -0.37 1.06
N PHE A 34 -4.33 -0.43 -0.16
CA PHE A 34 -3.13 0.31 -0.55
C PHE A 34 -3.36 1.82 -0.47
N LYS A 35 -4.50 2.32 -0.95
CA LYS A 35 -4.84 3.75 -0.83
C LYS A 35 -4.93 4.21 0.63
N ALA A 36 -5.55 3.40 1.49
CA ALA A 36 -5.62 3.68 2.92
C ALA A 36 -4.24 3.62 3.61
N LEU A 37 -3.35 2.73 3.15
CA LEU A 37 -1.98 2.64 3.65
C LEU A 37 -1.16 3.86 3.21
N HIS A 38 -1.23 4.25 1.94
CA HIS A 38 -0.56 5.44 1.40
C HIS A 38 -0.95 6.69 2.17
N LYS A 39 -2.27 6.96 2.31
CA LYS A 39 -2.77 8.10 3.08
C LYS A 39 -2.27 8.11 4.54
N TRP A 40 -2.16 6.93 5.15
CA TRP A 40 -1.61 6.84 6.51
C TRP A 40 -0.12 7.15 6.54
N LEU A 41 0.66 6.64 5.57
CA LEU A 41 2.09 6.93 5.45
C LEU A 41 2.36 8.42 5.22
N ASP A 42 1.59 9.07 4.35
CA ASP A 42 1.71 10.52 4.11
C ASP A 42 1.46 11.31 5.40
N ALA A 43 0.42 10.91 6.16
CA ALA A 43 0.12 11.53 7.45
C ALA A 43 1.19 11.27 8.50
N GLN A 44 1.90 10.14 8.45
CA GLN A 44 3.06 9.89 9.32
C GLN A 44 4.26 10.73 8.89
N LEU A 45 4.51 10.84 7.59
CA LEU A 45 5.61 11.61 7.03
C LEU A 45 5.51 13.09 7.41
N ALA A 46 4.31 13.66 7.41
CA ALA A 46 4.05 15.03 7.87
C ALA A 46 4.42 15.27 9.35
N GLN A 47 4.48 14.21 10.16
CA GLN A 47 4.86 14.27 11.58
C GLN A 47 6.38 14.06 11.79
N ILE A 48 7.10 13.61 10.77
CA ILE A 48 8.55 13.42 10.86
C ILE A 48 9.24 14.79 10.67
N PRO A 49 10.17 15.19 11.56
CA PRO A 49 10.89 16.44 11.39
C PRO A 49 11.65 16.44 10.05
N ARG A 50 11.54 17.55 9.31
CA ARG A 50 12.10 17.76 7.95
C ARG A 50 13.61 17.48 7.80
N LYS A 51 14.36 17.35 8.90
CA LYS A 51 15.79 17.01 8.93
C LYS A 51 16.09 15.50 8.94
N SER A 52 15.06 14.66 8.98
CA SER A 52 15.22 13.20 8.88
C SER A 52 15.45 12.80 7.42
N VAL A 53 16.45 11.93 7.19
CA VAL A 53 16.79 11.33 5.89
C VAL A 53 15.57 10.75 5.16
N LEU A 54 14.56 10.29 5.90
CA LEU A 54 13.30 9.74 5.37
C LEU A 54 12.46 10.75 4.59
N ALA A 55 12.47 12.04 4.97
CA ALA A 55 11.73 13.07 4.24
C ALA A 55 12.34 13.36 2.87
N GLY A 56 13.67 13.24 2.74
CA GLY A 56 14.37 13.39 1.46
C GLY A 56 14.11 12.24 0.48
N LEU A 57 13.95 11.00 0.98
CA LEU A 57 13.66 9.83 0.14
C LEU A 57 12.23 9.80 -0.41
N TYR A 58 11.26 10.39 0.30
CA TYR A 58 9.84 10.41 -0.10
C TYR A 58 9.48 11.58 -1.03
N ALA A 59 10.40 12.49 -1.33
CA ALA A 59 10.17 13.61 -2.25
C ALA A 59 10.15 13.21 -3.74
N MET A 60 10.24 11.91 -4.04
CA MET A 60 10.09 11.36 -5.38
C MET A 60 8.59 11.31 -5.73
N PRO A 61 8.17 11.79 -6.92
CA PRO A 61 6.76 11.92 -7.26
C PRO A 61 6.05 10.56 -7.15
N SER A 62 4.95 10.54 -6.38
CA SER A 62 4.06 9.40 -6.25
C SER A 62 3.69 8.91 -7.66
N ILE A 63 4.01 7.66 -7.97
CA ILE A 63 3.60 7.02 -9.21
C ILE A 63 2.06 6.92 -9.17
N GLU A 64 1.39 7.75 -9.96
CA GLU A 64 -0.06 7.67 -10.24
C GLU A 64 -0.41 6.42 -11.06
#